data_AF-A0A9N9JWY7-F1
#
_entry.id   AF-A0A9N9JWY7-F1
#
_cell.length_a   1.000
_cell.length_b   1.000
_cell.length_c   1.000
_cell.angle_alpha   90.00
_cell.angle_beta   90.00
_cell.angle_gamma   90.00
#
_symmetry.space_group_name_H-M   'P 1'
#
loop_
_entity.id
_entity.type
_entity.pdbx_description
1 polymer ?
#
loop_
_entity_poly.entity_id
_entity_poly.type
_entity_poly.pdbx_seq_one_letter_code
_entity_poly.pdbx_strand_id
1 'polypeptide(L)' 'MPYVAPEVLIGQQFTQAADIYSFGIIMSEISAGNKAFDGVPFDTEPAIKICKGDRPEFGKGTPKCYVKLAKRYGTDG' A
#
# COMPACT_ATOMS: atom_id res chain seq x y z
N MET A 1 9.23 -5.17 2.61
CA MET A 1 9.18 -3.82 2.01
C MET A 1 7.74 -3.55 1.53
N PRO A 2 6.89 -2.88 2.34
CA PRO A 2 5.46 -2.75 2.03
C PRO A 2 5.13 -1.80 0.86
N TYR A 3 6.09 -0.98 0.47
CA TYR A 3 5.97 0.00 -0.60
C TYR A 3 6.18 -0.59 -1.99
N VAL A 4 6.73 -1.81 -2.09
CA VAL A 4 6.99 -2.43 -3.39
C VAL A 4 5.68 -2.98 -3.94
N ALA A 5 5.32 -2.57 -5.15
CA ALA A 5 4.11 -3.00 -5.82
C ALA A 5 4.12 -4.52 -6.12
N PRO A 6 2.96 -5.20 -6.11
CA PRO A 6 2.88 -6.64 -6.30
C PRO A 6 3.53 -7.12 -7.59
N GLU A 7 3.38 -6.37 -8.69
CA GLU A 7 4.00 -6.66 -9.99
C GLU A 7 5.54 -6.62 -9.91
N VAL A 8 6.11 -5.71 -9.12
CA VAL A 8 7.56 -5.62 -8.93
C VAL A 8 8.04 -6.75 -8.01
N LEU A 9 7.25 -7.13 -6.99
CA LEU A 9 7.56 -8.25 -6.10
C LEU A 9 7.65 -9.59 -6.86
N ILE A 10 6.88 -9.77 -7.94
CA ILE A 10 6.95 -10.96 -8.80
C ILE A 10 7.98 -10.84 -9.94
N GLY A 11 8.83 -9.80 -9.91
CA GLY A 11 9.96 -9.63 -10.83
C GLY A 11 9.66 -8.83 -12.10
N GLN A 12 8.52 -8.13 -12.20
CA GLN A 12 8.32 -7.17 -13.27
C GLN A 12 9.14 -5.90 -13.06
N GLN A 13 9.29 -5.13 -14.13
CA GLN A 13 10.01 -3.86 -14.07
C GLN A 13 9.24 -2.83 -13.24
N PHE A 14 9.98 -1.91 -12.64
CA PHE A 14 9.40 -0.72 -12.03
C PHE A 14 8.68 0.10 -13.11
N THR A 15 7.45 0.49 -12.82
CA THR A 15 6.63 1.31 -13.70
C THR A 15 6.08 2.49 -12.93
N GLN A 16 5.52 3.46 -13.65
CA GLN A 16 4.76 4.54 -13.04
C GLN A 16 3.61 4.04 -12.17
N ALA A 17 3.00 2.88 -12.50
CA ALA A 17 1.97 2.27 -11.68
C ALA A 17 2.52 1.78 -10.33
N ALA A 18 3.76 1.28 -10.31
CA ALA A 18 4.43 0.86 -9.08
C ALA A 18 4.78 2.05 -8.15
N ASP A 19 5.19 3.18 -8.74
CA ASP A 19 5.41 4.43 -7.97
C ASP A 19 4.10 4.97 -7.38
N ILE A 20 3.03 4.91 -8.18
CA ILE A 20 1.68 5.27 -7.77
C ILE A 20 1.26 4.39 -6.57
N TYR A 21 1.39 3.06 -6.66
CA TYR A 21 1.13 2.14 -5.56
C TYR A 21 1.88 2.54 -4.28
N SER A 22 3.19 2.79 -4.38
CA SER A 22 4.03 3.21 -3.26
C SER A 22 3.48 4.47 -2.58
N PHE A 23 3.01 5.43 -3.39
CA PHE A 23 2.40 6.66 -2.90
C PHE A 23 1.09 6.40 -2.14
N GLY A 24 0.25 5.48 -2.62
CA GLY A 24 -0.97 5.05 -1.91
C GLY A 24 -0.67 4.47 -0.52
N ILE A 25 0.41 3.68 -0.40
CA ILE A 25 0.86 3.15 0.90
C ILE A 25 1.30 4.28 1.84
N ILE A 26 2.09 5.23 1.36
CA ILE A 26 2.52 6.40 2.15
C ILE A 26 1.32 7.24 2.62
N MET A 27 0.33 7.46 1.75
CA MET A 27 -0.90 8.17 2.13
C MET A 27 -1.65 7.46 3.25
N SER A 28 -1.70 6.12 3.21
CA SER A 28 -2.30 5.32 4.28
C SER A 28 -1.56 5.49 5.61
N GLU A 29 -0.23 5.49 5.60
CA GLU A 29 0.59 5.70 6.80
C GLU A 29 0.39 7.08 7.40
N ILE A 30 0.37 8.13 6.56
CA ILE A 30 0.11 9.51 7.00
C ILE A 30 -1.27 9.61 7.65
N SER A 31 -2.26 8.92 7.07
CA SER A 31 -3.63 8.88 7.57
C SER A 31 -3.75 8.12 8.89
N ALA A 32 -3.08 6.98 9.03
CA ALA A 32 -3.19 6.11 10.20
C ALA A 32 -2.26 6.53 11.36
N GLY A 33 -1.19 7.27 11.07
CA GLY A 33 -0.19 7.69 12.04
C GLY A 33 0.75 6.57 12.48
N ASN A 34 0.73 5.43 11.80
CA ASN A 34 1.58 4.26 12.05
C ASN A 34 2.08 3.67 10.72
N LYS A 35 3.01 2.71 10.81
CA LYS A 35 3.59 2.05 9.63
C LYS A 35 2.55 1.18 8.91
N ALA A 36 2.63 1.11 7.60
CA ALA A 36 1.84 0.20 6.80
C ALA A 36 2.24 -1.22 7.14
N PHE A 37 1.24 -2.07 7.41
CA PHE A 37 1.44 -3.44 7.89
C PHE A 37 2.21 -3.52 9.22
N ASP A 38 2.03 -2.52 10.10
CA ASP A 38 2.58 -2.55 11.47
C ASP A 38 2.19 -3.86 12.19
N GLY A 39 3.18 -4.50 12.83
CA GLY A 39 3.01 -5.80 13.46
C GLY A 39 3.11 -7.03 12.53
N VAL A 40 3.29 -6.86 11.21
CA VAL A 40 3.63 -7.98 10.32
C VAL A 40 5.16 -8.18 10.32
N PRO A 41 5.67 -9.38 10.64
CA PRO A 41 7.11 -9.67 10.58
C PRO A 41 7.71 -9.27 9.24
N PHE A 42 8.95 -8.75 9.26
CA PHE A 42 9.69 -8.25 8.08
C PHE A 42 10.02 -9.31 6.99
N ASP A 43 9.50 -10.53 7.13
CA ASP A 43 9.68 -11.69 6.24
C ASP A 43 8.80 -11.58 4.96
N THR A 44 8.49 -12.71 4.35
CA THR A 44 7.65 -12.95 3.17
C THR A 44 6.17 -12.67 3.42
N GLU A 45 5.70 -12.61 4.67
CA GLU A 45 4.28 -12.41 5.00
C GLU A 45 3.68 -11.10 4.44
N PRO A 46 4.32 -9.92 4.55
CA PRO A 46 3.83 -8.69 3.93
C PRO A 46 3.78 -8.80 2.40
N ALA A 47 4.77 -9.44 1.78
CA ALA A 47 4.78 -9.63 0.32
C ALA A 47 3.62 -10.53 -0.13
N ILE A 48 3.36 -11.62 0.60
CA ILE A 48 2.22 -12.50 0.34
C ILE A 48 0.88 -11.76 0.50
N LYS A 49 0.73 -10.96 1.57
CA LYS A 49 -0.48 -10.14 1.80
C LYS A 49 -0.70 -9.13 0.66
N ILE A 50 0.34 -8.42 0.26
CA ILE A 50 0.30 -7.47 -0.86
C ILE A 50 -0.11 -8.16 -2.16
N CYS A 51 0.52 -9.29 -2.49
CA CYS A 51 0.19 -10.09 -3.67
C CYS A 51 -1.22 -10.71 -3.62
N LYS A 52 -1.78 -10.92 -2.44
CA LYS A 52 -3.18 -11.37 -2.24
C LYS A 52 -4.20 -10.25 -2.35
N GLY A 53 -3.76 -8.99 -2.46
CA GLY A 53 -4.66 -7.84 -2.54
C GLY A 53 -4.95 -7.17 -1.21
N ASP A 54 -4.31 -7.58 -0.10
CA ASP A 54 -4.46 -6.88 1.17
C ASP A 54 -3.87 -5.46 1.05
N ARG A 55 -4.54 -4.51 1.69
CA ARG A 55 -4.15 -3.10 1.69
C ARG A 55 -4.18 -2.55 3.11
N PRO A 56 -3.29 -1.60 3.45
CA PRO A 56 -3.29 -1.01 4.78
C PRO A 56 -4.58 -0.20 5.03
N GLU A 57 -4.98 -0.14 6.30
CA GLU A 57 -6.16 0.61 6.71
C GLU A 57 -5.84 2.10 6.87
N PHE A 58 -6.87 2.93 6.67
CA PHE A 58 -6.81 4.36 6.92
C PHE A 58 -7.19 4.67 8.38
N GLY A 59 -6.59 5.70 8.95
CA GLY A 59 -6.92 6.15 10.31
C GLY A 59 -8.39 6.57 10.45
N LYS A 60 -8.94 6.41 11.66
CA LYS A 60 -10.30 6.86 11.97
C LYS A 60 -10.45 8.36 11.73
N GLY A 61 -11.53 8.76 11.07
CA GLY A 61 -11.80 10.17 10.76
C GLY A 61 -11.12 10.69 9.49
N THR A 62 -10.37 9.84 8.76
CA THR A 62 -9.78 10.23 7.48
C THR A 62 -10.85 10.69 6.49
N PRO A 63 -10.70 11.89 5.88
CA PRO A 63 -11.69 12.39 4.93
C PRO A 63 -11.91 11.42 3.76
N LYS A 64 -13.18 11.20 3.38
CA LYS A 64 -13.53 10.29 2.27
C LYS A 64 -12.83 10.66 0.95
N CYS A 65 -12.60 11.95 0.71
CA CYS A 65 -11.86 12.41 -0.46
C CYS A 65 -10.40 11.94 -0.46
N TYR A 66 -9.76 11.90 0.71
CA TYR A 66 -8.39 11.43 0.88
C TYR A 66 -8.29 9.92 0.65
N VAL A 67 -9.21 9.14 1.23
CA VAL A 67 -9.31 7.69 0.99
C VAL A 67 -9.51 7.43 -0.51
N LYS A 68 -10.45 8.13 -1.15
CA LYS A 68 -10.70 7.98 -2.59
C LYS A 68 -9.47 8.33 -3.43
N LEU A 69 -8.73 9.36 -3.04
CA LEU A 69 -7.49 9.76 -3.70
C LEU A 69 -6.44 8.65 -3.59
N ALA A 70 -6.16 8.18 -2.37
CA ALA A 70 -5.18 7.12 -2.13
C ALA A 70 -5.54 5.81 -2.86
N LYS A 71 -6.82 5.42 -2.86
CA LYS A 71 -7.30 4.21 -3.55
C LYS A 71 -7.15 4.27 -5.06
N ARG A 72 -7.48 5.44 -5.65
CA ARG A 72 -7.29 5.70 -7.10
C ARG A 72 -5.84 5.55 -7.52
N TYR A 73 -4.91 5.73 -6.59
CA TYR A 73 -3.48 5.67 -6.79
C TYR A 73 -2.83 4.43 -6.19
N GLY A 74 -3.52 3.31 -5.91
CA GLY A 74 -2.77 2.13 -5.44
C GLY A 74 -3.51 0.92 -4.89
N THR A 75 -4.84 0.90 -4.85
CA THR A 75 -5.54 -0.22 -4.18
C THR A 75 -6.56 -0.95 -5.01
N ASP A 76 -7.12 -0.31 -6.04
CA ASP A 76 -8.18 -0.87 -6.86
C ASP A 76 -7.67 -0.92 -8.32
N GLY A 77 -6.81 -1.90 -8.59
CA GLY A 77 -6.39 -2.32 -9.93
C GLY A 77 -6.89 -3.74 -10.18
#